data_AF-A0A923NEP9-F1
#
_entry.id   AF-A0A923NEP9-F1
#
_cell.length_a   1.000
_cell.length_b   1.000
_cell.length_c   1.000
_cell.angle_alpha   90.00
_cell.angle_beta   90.00
_cell.angle_gamma   90.00
#
_symmetry.space_group_name_H-M   'P 1'
#
loop_
_entity.id
_entity.type
_entity.pdbx_description
1 polymer ?
#
loop_
_entity_poly.entity_id
_entity_poly.type
_entity_poly.pdbx_seq_one_letter_code
_entity_poly.pdbx_strand_id
1 'polypeptide(L)'
;MPNQGRQWFVLPWDIKRAIEYERYQLFQHGIKYNYYDALVGSLINVPTSENVLNPNIRVARIVRIKITNVRHTDWLNTRSQFVSDFNLDDLQPIYNYLRHDYNQEDQRQIYDDLQYWQKYIQKRHVVTKEQQMV
;
A
#
# COMPACT_ATOMS: atom_id res chain seq x y z
N MET A 1 5.72 -6.24 4.49
CA MET A 1 4.61 -6.53 5.43
C MET A 1 5.14 -6.46 6.85
N PRO A 2 4.30 -6.18 7.86
CA PRO A 2 4.69 -6.30 9.25
C PRO A 2 5.29 -7.68 9.51
N ASN A 3 6.52 -7.73 10.03
CA ASN A 3 7.22 -8.96 10.43
C ASN A 3 7.46 -10.05 9.35
N GLN A 4 7.14 -9.80 8.07
CA GLN A 4 7.29 -10.79 6.97
C GLN A 4 8.19 -10.30 5.81
N GLY A 5 8.94 -9.21 6.01
CA GLY A 5 9.89 -8.72 5.01
C GLY A 5 9.23 -8.08 3.78
N ARG A 6 9.95 -8.07 2.65
CA ARG A 6 9.55 -7.43 1.38
C ARG A 6 9.19 -8.51 0.37
N GLN A 7 8.06 -8.32 -0.30
CA GLN A 7 7.56 -9.22 -1.34
C GLN A 7 7.01 -8.39 -2.50
N TRP A 8 7.10 -8.94 -3.72
CA TRP A 8 6.49 -8.36 -4.91
C TRP A 8 5.05 -8.82 -5.05
N PHE A 9 4.19 -7.88 -5.44
CA PHE A 9 2.79 -8.14 -5.74
C PHE A 9 2.42 -7.48 -7.06
N VAL A 10 1.36 -7.98 -7.69
CA VAL A 10 0.80 -7.38 -8.90
C VAL A 10 -0.25 -6.34 -8.50
N LEU A 11 -0.13 -5.13 -9.03
CA LEU A 11 -1.18 -4.11 -8.89
C LEU A 11 -2.36 -4.45 -9.80
N PRO A 12 -3.62 -4.30 -9.33
CA PRO A 12 -4.79 -4.53 -10.15
C PRO A 12 -4.85 -3.57 -11.33
N TRP A 13 -5.56 -4.00 -12.38
CA TRP A 13 -5.71 -3.25 -13.61
C TRP A 13 -6.28 -1.84 -13.39
N ASP A 14 -7.23 -1.67 -12.46
CA ASP A 14 -7.85 -0.37 -12.21
C ASP A 14 -6.86 0.65 -11.63
N ILE A 15 -5.95 0.22 -10.76
CA ILE A 15 -4.87 1.07 -10.25
C ILE A 15 -3.91 1.43 -11.40
N LYS A 16 -3.54 0.44 -12.23
CA LYS A 16 -2.69 0.70 -13.39
C LYS A 16 -3.33 1.74 -14.32
N ARG A 17 -4.62 1.59 -14.61
CA ARG A 17 -5.37 2.53 -15.48
C ARG A 17 -5.44 3.92 -14.87
N ALA A 18 -5.63 4.04 -13.55
CA ALA A 18 -5.63 5.33 -12.86
C ALA A 18 -4.27 6.04 -12.96
N ILE A 19 -3.17 5.30 -12.73
CA ILE A 19 -1.80 5.83 -12.89
C ILE A 19 -1.55 6.26 -14.35
N GLU A 20 -1.98 5.47 -15.33
CA GLU A 20 -1.83 5.80 -16.75
C GLU A 20 -2.64 7.03 -17.15
N TYR A 21 -3.83 7.20 -16.60
CA TYR A 21 -4.67 8.39 -16.79
C TYR A 21 -4.00 9.63 -16.20
N GLU A 22 -3.55 9.57 -14.95
CA GLU A 22 -2.85 10.68 -14.29
C GLU A 22 -1.56 11.06 -15.03
N ARG A 23 -0.80 10.05 -15.48
CA ARG A 23 0.37 10.23 -16.35
C ARG A 23 0.03 11.02 -17.60
N TYR A 24 -1.04 10.65 -18.29
CA TYR A 24 -1.46 11.32 -19.51
C TYR A 24 -1.81 12.80 -19.24
N GLN A 25 -2.58 13.07 -18.19
CA GLN A 25 -2.96 14.45 -17.83
C GLN A 25 -1.74 15.30 -17.50
N LEU A 26 -0.83 14.81 -16.66
CA LEU A 26 0.37 15.55 -16.25
C LEU A 26 1.37 15.73 -17.39
N PHE A 27 1.47 14.75 -18.30
CA PHE A 27 2.25 14.88 -19.54
C PHE A 27 1.74 16.04 -20.41
N GLN A 28 0.42 16.20 -20.55
CA GLN A 28 -0.17 17.32 -21.30
C GLN A 28 0.16 18.70 -20.69
N HIS A 29 0.48 18.75 -19.39
CA HIS A 29 0.91 19.96 -18.69
C HIS A 29 2.44 20.10 -18.58
N GLY A 30 3.23 19.25 -19.26
CA GLY A 30 4.70 19.33 -19.27
C GLY A 30 5.37 18.88 -17.96
N ILE A 31 4.61 18.25 -17.04
CA ILE A 31 5.13 17.81 -15.74
C ILE A 31 5.73 16.41 -15.88
N LYS A 32 7.05 16.31 -15.74
CA LYS A 32 7.77 15.04 -15.65
C LYS A 32 7.79 14.58 -14.20
N TYR A 33 6.84 13.71 -13.84
CA TYR A 33 6.77 13.09 -12.53
C TYR A 33 6.85 11.57 -12.69
N ASN A 34 7.52 10.87 -11.77
CA ASN A 34 7.46 9.42 -11.75
C ASN A 34 6.17 8.99 -11.05
N TYR A 35 5.11 8.81 -11.83
CA TYR A 35 3.74 8.54 -11.34
C TYR A 35 3.63 7.31 -10.43
N TYR A 36 4.55 6.36 -10.57
CA TYR A 36 4.62 5.19 -9.70
C TYR A 36 5.16 5.53 -8.30
N ASP A 37 5.94 6.60 -8.16
CA ASP A 37 6.42 7.08 -6.85
C ASP A 37 5.29 7.71 -6.03
N ALA A 38 4.17 8.13 -6.64
CA ALA A 38 3.02 8.66 -5.89
C ALA A 38 2.39 7.63 -4.95
N LEU A 39 2.52 6.33 -5.28
CA LEU A 39 2.03 5.25 -4.44
C LEU A 39 3.06 4.78 -3.42
N VAL A 40 4.33 5.18 -3.55
CA VAL A 40 5.37 4.82 -2.58
C VAL A 40 5.07 5.53 -1.25
N GLY A 41 5.04 4.75 -0.18
CA GLY A 41 4.62 5.20 1.16
C GLY A 41 3.20 4.78 1.51
N SER A 42 2.31 4.64 0.52
CA SER A 42 0.92 4.22 0.73
C SER A 42 0.81 2.82 1.35
N LEU A 43 -0.26 2.59 2.10
CA LEU A 43 -0.63 1.29 2.65
C LEU A 43 -1.66 0.62 1.73
N ILE A 44 -1.52 -0.68 1.49
CA ILE A 44 -2.38 -1.46 0.59
C ILE A 44 -2.70 -2.83 1.19
N ASN A 45 -3.92 -3.32 0.95
CA ASN A 45 -4.29 -4.69 1.28
C ASN A 45 -3.67 -5.68 0.31
N VAL A 46 -2.93 -6.64 0.84
CA VAL A 46 -2.28 -7.70 0.07
C VAL A 46 -2.71 -9.08 0.58
N PRO A 47 -2.98 -10.04 -0.32
CA PRO A 47 -3.17 -11.42 0.07
C PRO A 47 -1.84 -12.05 0.50
N THR A 48 -1.90 -13.02 1.40
CA THR A 48 -0.74 -13.83 1.82
C THR A 48 -0.86 -15.30 1.42
N SER A 49 -1.97 -15.68 0.79
CA SER A 49 -2.18 -17.00 0.23
C SER A 49 -2.79 -16.93 -1.17
N GLU A 50 -2.55 -17.97 -1.96
CA GLU A 50 -3.14 -18.13 -3.30
C GLU A 50 -4.63 -18.50 -3.27
N ASN A 51 -5.19 -18.75 -2.08
CA ASN A 51 -6.60 -19.12 -1.95
C ASN A 51 -7.48 -17.94 -2.39
N VAL A 52 -8.01 -18.03 -3.61
CA VAL A 52 -8.78 -16.95 -4.22
C VAL A 52 -10.10 -16.68 -3.49
N LEU A 53 -10.69 -17.70 -2.86
CA LEU A 53 -11.99 -17.61 -2.20
C LEU A 53 -11.90 -16.88 -0.85
N ASN A 54 -10.89 -17.20 -0.05
CA ASN A 54 -10.64 -16.58 1.26
C ASN A 54 -9.13 -16.40 1.45
N PRO A 55 -8.50 -15.43 0.77
CA PRO A 55 -7.09 -15.17 0.97
C PRO A 55 -6.91 -14.44 2.30
N ASN A 56 -5.96 -14.90 3.11
CA ASN A 56 -5.58 -14.17 4.33
C ASN A 56 -5.01 -12.81 3.93
N ILE A 57 -5.53 -11.73 4.50
CA ILE A 57 -5.16 -10.37 4.13
C ILE A 57 -4.22 -9.74 5.15
N ARG A 58 -3.24 -8.99 4.64
CA ARG A 58 -2.36 -8.12 5.42
C ARG A 58 -2.35 -6.71 4.84
N VAL A 59 -1.98 -5.73 5.66
CA VAL A 59 -1.71 -4.37 5.19
C VAL A 59 -0.21 -4.21 4.97
N ALA A 60 0.19 -3.91 3.74
CA ALA A 60 1.59 -3.69 3.38
C ALA A 60 1.84 -2.21 3.03
N ARG A 61 3.02 -1.69 3.39
CA ARG A 61 3.51 -0.41 2.89
C ARG A 61 4.20 -0.59 1.55
N ILE A 62 3.83 0.20 0.56
CA ILE A 62 4.48 0.23 -0.75
C ILE A 62 5.84 0.93 -0.59
N VAL A 63 6.93 0.21 -0.89
CA VAL A 63 8.29 0.76 -0.77
C VAL A 63 8.96 0.97 -2.13
N ARG A 64 8.45 0.32 -3.17
CA ARG A 64 8.96 0.39 -4.53
C ARG A 64 7.92 -0.17 -5.49
N ILE A 65 7.80 0.46 -6.64
CA ILE A 65 7.05 -0.08 -7.79
C ILE A 65 8.01 -0.22 -8.97
N LYS A 66 7.80 -1.25 -9.79
CA LYS A 66 8.50 -1.44 -11.07
C LYS A 66 7.51 -1.90 -12.13
N ILE A 67 7.73 -1.48 -13.36
CA ILE A 67 7.05 -2.03 -14.53
C ILE A 67 7.90 -3.18 -15.05
N THR A 68 7.27 -4.31 -15.34
CA THR A 68 7.93 -5.45 -15.98
C THR A 68 6.99 -6.07 -17.00
N ASN A 69 7.56 -6.55 -18.11
CA ASN A 69 6.84 -7.34 -19.11
C ASN A 69 6.81 -8.84 -18.76
N VAL A 70 7.52 -9.23 -17.69
CA VAL A 70 7.58 -10.61 -17.21
C VAL A 70 6.48 -10.83 -16.17
N ARG A 71 5.57 -11.76 -16.45
CA ARG A 71 4.58 -12.22 -15.48
C ARG A 71 5.21 -13.30 -14.60
N HIS A 72 5.36 -12.98 -13.33
CA HIS A 72 5.85 -13.90 -12.30
C HIS A 72 4.65 -14.64 -11.69
N THR A 73 4.70 -15.97 -11.69
CA THR A 73 3.58 -16.82 -11.22
C THR A 73 3.42 -16.81 -9.71
N ASP A 74 4.50 -16.49 -8.98
CA ASP A 74 4.57 -16.40 -7.52
C ASP A 74 4.06 -15.05 -6.97
N TRP A 75 3.76 -14.08 -7.82
CA TRP A 75 3.28 -12.78 -7.38
C TRP A 75 1.76 -12.77 -7.27
N LEU A 76 1.28 -12.55 -6.05
CA LEU A 76 -0.15 -12.45 -5.80
C LEU A 76 -0.70 -11.09 -6.27
N ASN A 77 -1.96 -11.08 -6.69
CA ASN A 77 -2.66 -9.84 -7.04
C ASN A 77 -3.07 -9.10 -5.77
N THR A 78 -2.64 -7.85 -5.63
CA THR A 78 -3.15 -6.95 -4.59
C THR A 78 -4.63 -6.61 -4.82
N ARG A 79 -5.26 -6.08 -3.78
CA ARG A 79 -6.61 -5.51 -3.87
C ARG A 79 -6.51 -4.03 -4.25
N SER A 80 -7.57 -3.46 -4.82
CA SER A 80 -7.59 -2.05 -5.25
C SER A 80 -7.71 -1.05 -4.08
N GLN A 81 -7.85 -1.53 -2.85
CA GLN A 81 -7.96 -0.72 -1.64
C GLN A 81 -6.57 -0.34 -1.12
N PHE A 82 -6.20 0.93 -1.29
CA PHE A 82 -5.00 1.51 -0.72
C PHE A 82 -5.30 2.89 -0.12
N VAL A 83 -4.48 3.32 0.82
CA VAL A 83 -4.55 4.63 1.47
C VAL A 83 -3.20 5.30 1.42
N SER A 84 -3.17 6.60 1.18
CA SER A 84 -1.92 7.37 1.19
C SER A 84 -1.42 7.57 2.61
N ASP A 85 -0.09 7.66 2.77
CA ASP A 85 0.63 7.72 4.07
C ASP A 85 0.36 9.02 4.87
N PHE A 86 -0.53 9.90 4.41
CA PHE A 86 -0.51 11.30 4.84
C PHE A 86 -1.22 11.60 6.15
N ASN A 87 -1.97 10.65 6.74
CA ASN A 87 -2.51 10.85 8.09
C ASN A 87 -2.89 9.53 8.77
N LEU A 88 -1.97 8.96 9.56
CA LEU A 88 -2.25 7.80 10.40
C LEU A 88 -2.65 8.18 11.85
N ASP A 89 -2.92 9.45 12.14
CA ASP A 89 -3.26 9.87 13.51
C ASP A 89 -4.66 9.37 13.92
N ASP A 90 -5.61 9.35 12.98
CA ASP A 90 -6.91 8.68 13.13
C ASP A 90 -6.99 7.45 12.21
N LEU A 91 -6.87 6.27 12.81
CA LEU A 91 -6.95 5.00 12.10
C LEU A 91 -8.38 4.60 11.73
N GLN A 92 -9.41 5.15 12.37
CA GLN A 92 -10.79 4.70 12.17
C GLN A 92 -11.29 4.82 10.72
N PRO A 93 -11.13 5.97 10.02
CA PRO A 93 -11.56 6.09 8.62
C PRO A 93 -10.76 5.15 7.69
N ILE A 94 -9.45 5.02 7.93
CA ILE A 94 -8.58 4.12 7.16
C ILE A 94 -9.00 2.66 7.35
N TYR A 95 -9.22 2.27 8.60
CA TYR A 95 -9.67 0.93 8.94
C TYR A 95 -11.02 0.63 8.29
N ASN A 96 -11.98 1.54 8.39
CA ASN A 96 -13.30 1.37 7.78
C ASN A 96 -13.23 1.20 6.26
N TYR A 97 -12.32 1.92 5.60
CA TYR A 97 -12.10 1.77 4.16
C TYR A 97 -11.44 0.43 3.82
N LEU A 98 -10.35 0.08 4.51
CA LEU A 98 -9.57 -1.13 4.21
C LEU A 98 -10.26 -2.43 4.63
N ARG A 99 -11.13 -2.43 5.63
CA ARG A 99 -11.77 -3.65 6.14
C ARG A 99 -12.96 -4.13 5.27
N HIS A 100 -13.41 -3.30 4.33
CA HIS A 100 -14.58 -3.58 3.52
C HIS A 100 -14.39 -4.85 2.68
N ASP A 101 -15.43 -5.68 2.58
CA ASP A 101 -15.46 -6.98 1.87
C ASP A 101 -14.67 -8.15 2.49
N TYR A 102 -14.15 -7.99 3.72
CA TYR A 102 -13.40 -9.06 4.39
C TYR A 102 -14.17 -9.72 5.54
N ASN A 103 -13.82 -10.97 5.85
CA ASN A 103 -14.33 -11.69 7.01
C ASN A 103 -13.78 -11.10 8.33
N GLN A 104 -14.35 -11.50 9.47
CA GLN A 104 -13.97 -10.92 10.77
C GLN A 104 -12.49 -11.15 11.15
N GLU A 105 -11.90 -12.26 10.74
CA GLU A 105 -10.49 -12.58 11.01
C GLU A 105 -9.57 -11.62 10.26
N ASP A 106 -9.80 -11.46 8.96
CA ASP A 106 -9.06 -10.52 8.11
C ASP A 106 -9.27 -9.07 8.57
N GLN A 107 -10.50 -8.69 8.98
CA GLN A 107 -10.76 -7.36 9.53
C GLN A 107 -9.90 -7.10 10.78
N ARG A 108 -9.81 -8.06 11.71
CA ARG A 108 -8.95 -7.95 12.89
C ARG A 108 -7.49 -7.82 12.48
N GLN A 109 -7.03 -8.64 11.53
CA GLN A 109 -5.65 -8.62 11.07
C GLN A 109 -5.28 -7.29 10.39
N ILE A 110 -6.20 -6.69 9.62
CA ILE A 110 -6.05 -5.36 9.03
C ILE A 110 -5.88 -4.29 10.12
N TYR A 111 -6.69 -4.34 11.17
CA TYR A 111 -6.60 -3.41 12.29
C TYR A 111 -5.23 -3.51 13.00
N ASP A 112 -4.78 -4.73 13.29
CA ASP A 112 -3.48 -4.98 13.94
C ASP A 112 -2.31 -4.46 13.08
N ASP A 113 -2.38 -4.67 11.76
CA ASP A 113 -1.36 -4.16 10.85
C ASP A 113 -1.35 -2.62 10.77
N LEU A 114 -2.53 -1.98 10.79
CA LEU A 114 -2.64 -0.52 10.84
C LEU A 114 -2.03 0.05 12.11
N GLN A 115 -2.29 -0.55 13.27
CA GLN A 115 -1.67 -0.15 14.53
C GLN A 115 -0.14 -0.30 14.49
N TYR A 116 0.35 -1.38 13.87
CA TYR A 116 1.78 -1.56 13.66
C TYR A 116 2.36 -0.42 12.81
N TRP A 117 1.74 -0.13 11.66
CA TRP A 117 2.22 0.91 10.74
C TRP A 117 2.19 2.30 11.36
N GLN A 118 1.12 2.64 12.08
CA GLN A 118 1.02 3.90 12.84
C GLN A 118 2.22 4.06 13.77
N LYS A 119 2.49 3.07 14.63
CA LYS A 119 3.64 3.10 15.56
C LYS A 119 4.97 3.16 14.83
N TYR A 120 5.12 2.42 13.73
CA TYR A 120 6.35 2.37 12.96
C TYR A 120 6.67 3.72 12.28
N ILE A 121 5.65 4.35 11.70
CA ILE A 121 5.77 5.62 10.99
C ILE A 121 5.98 6.78 11.97
N GLN A 122 5.24 6.80 13.08
CA GLN A 122 5.46 7.77 14.16
C GLN A 122 6.89 7.72 14.70
N LYS A 123 7.42 6.52 14.99
CA LYS A 123 8.82 6.35 15.42
C LYS A 123 9.82 6.91 14.41
N ARG A 124 9.61 6.68 13.12
CA ARG A 124 10.50 7.22 12.07
C ARG A 124 10.43 8.73 11.96
N HIS A 125 9.25 9.32 12.06
CA HIS A 125 9.11 10.78 12.06
C HIS A 125 9.84 11.44 13.24
N VAL A 126 9.83 10.80 14.42
CA VAL A 126 10.60 11.29 15.59
C VAL A 126 12.10 11.27 15.30
N VAL A 127 12.64 10.15 14.81
CA VAL A 127 14.08 10.02 14.50
C VAL A 127 14.53 11.03 13.44
N THR A 128 13.74 11.23 12.37
CA THR A 128 14.09 12.22 11.33
C THR A 128 14.11 13.65 11.87
N LYS A 129 13.19 14.01 12.77
CA LYS A 129 13.18 15.35 13.40
C LYS A 129 14.41 15.57 14.28
N GLU A 130 14.81 14.57 15.07
CA GLU A 130 16.01 14.66 15.91
C GLU A 130 17.28 14.84 15.07
N GLN A 131 17.40 14.15 13.94
CA GLN A 131 18.54 14.27 13.02
C GLN A 131 18.62 15.63 12.29
N GLN A 132 17.51 16.36 12.16
CA GLN A 132 17.48 17.69 11.55
C GLN A 132 17.78 18.82 12.53
N MET A 133 17.85 18.53 13.83
CA MET A 133 18.17 19.49 14.90
C MET A 133 19.63 19.44 15.36
N VAL A 134 20.48 18.65 14.69
CA VAL A 134 21.93 18.51 14.93
C VAL A 134 22.73 19.15 13.81
#